data_AF-A0A914RJG7-F1
#
_entry.id   AF-A0A914RJG7-F1
#
_cell.length_a   1.000
_cell.length_b   1.000
_cell.length_c   1.000
_cell.angle_alpha   90.00
_cell.angle_beta   90.00
_cell.angle_gamma   90.00
#
_symmetry.space_group_name_H-M   'P 1'
#
loop_
_entity.id
_entity.type
_entity.pdbx_description
1 polymer ?
#
loop_
_entity_poly.entity_id
_entity_poly.type
_entity_poly.pdbx_seq_one_letter_code
_entity_poly.pdbx_strand_id
1 'polypeptide(L)'
;MKTVLVHGDAWNNNMFMERNPDGSPGSKIVAFIDWQTVHGGNIGEDLARVMSMSSADIRREAEKVALDVYYDTFVDELKRRNLENPHTKAQVS
;
A
#
# COMPACT_ATOMS: atom_id res chain seq x y z
N MET A 1 8.32 13.60 13.45
CA MET A 1 7.40 12.95 12.50
C MET A 1 6.89 11.68 13.17
N LYS A 2 5.59 11.41 13.19
CA LYS A 2 5.11 10.10 13.68
C LYS A 2 5.42 9.06 12.61
N THR A 3 5.98 7.92 12.98
CA THR A 3 6.18 6.80 12.06
C THR A 3 4.92 5.94 12.03
N VAL A 4 4.73 5.20 10.94
CA VAL A 4 3.74 4.12 10.88
C VAL A 4 4.43 2.78 10.84
N LEU A 5 3.71 1.72 11.22
CA LEU A 5 4.17 0.37 10.99
C LEU A 5 4.14 0.10 9.49
N VAL A 6 5.32 -0.12 8.90
CA VAL A 6 5.45 -0.52 7.50
C VAL A 6 5.81 -2.00 7.44
N HIS A 7 5.34 -2.69 6.42
CA HIS A 7 5.75 -4.06 6.15
C HIS A 7 7.23 -4.11 5.78
N GLY A 8 7.72 -3.15 5.00
CA GLY A 8 9.14 -3.00 4.63
C GLY A 8 9.60 -3.94 3.49
N ASP A 9 8.76 -4.89 3.08
CA ASP A 9 8.94 -5.71 1.87
C ASP A 9 7.59 -6.12 1.28
N ALA A 10 6.71 -5.13 1.08
CA ALA A 10 5.41 -5.34 0.44
C ALA A 10 5.57 -5.48 -1.09
N TRP A 11 5.60 -6.72 -1.59
CA TRP A 11 5.54 -7.05 -3.01
C TRP A 11 4.70 -8.29 -3.26
N ASN A 12 4.42 -8.59 -4.53
CA ASN A 12 3.43 -9.59 -4.94
C ASN A 12 3.65 -11.00 -4.38
N ASN A 13 4.87 -11.39 -4.03
CA ASN A 13 5.14 -12.71 -3.44
C ASN A 13 4.83 -12.79 -1.94
N ASN A 14 4.75 -11.64 -1.26
CA ASN A 14 4.40 -11.51 0.16
C ASN A 14 2.92 -11.14 0.35
N MET A 15 2.12 -11.28 -0.71
CA MET A 15 0.70 -10.91 -0.74
C MET A 15 -0.11 -12.08 -1.29
N PHE A 16 -1.08 -12.56 -0.52
CA PHE A 16 -2.07 -13.49 -1.04
C PHE A 16 -3.23 -12.74 -1.67
N MET A 17 -3.59 -13.15 -2.87
CA MET A 17 -4.75 -12.65 -3.62
C MET A 17 -5.87 -13.68 -3.57
N GLU A 18 -7.11 -13.21 -3.55
CA GLU A 18 -8.26 -14.08 -3.79
C GLU A 18 -8.14 -14.75 -5.17
N ARG A 19 -8.81 -15.90 -5.33
CA ARG A 19 -8.94 -16.54 -6.63
C ARG A 19 -10.36 -16.37 -7.13
N ASN A 20 -10.49 -16.06 -8.42
CA ASN A 20 -11.77 -16.12 -9.11
C ASN A 20 -12.26 -17.58 -9.18
N PRO A 21 -13.56 -17.83 -9.45
CA PRO A 21 -14.10 -19.20 -9.56
C PRO A 21 -13.40 -20.07 -10.60
N ASP A 22 -12.80 -19.47 -11.63
CA ASP A 22 -12.02 -20.14 -12.67
C ASP A 22 -10.56 -20.43 -12.27
N GLY A 23 -10.15 -20.07 -11.06
CA GLY A 23 -8.81 -20.25 -10.52
C GLY A 23 -7.81 -19.15 -10.86
N SER A 24 -8.18 -18.17 -11.69
CA SER A 24 -7.35 -17.00 -12.00
C SER A 24 -7.19 -16.07 -10.78
N PRO A 25 -6.13 -15.24 -10.73
CA PRO A 25 -5.98 -14.24 -9.67
C PRO A 25 -7.13 -13.23 -9.69
N GLY A 26 -7.76 -13.02 -8.54
CA GLY A 26 -8.74 -11.95 -8.32
C GLY A 26 -8.07 -10.61 -8.04
N SER A 27 -8.88 -9.63 -7.62
CA SER A 27 -8.42 -8.25 -7.41
C SER A 27 -8.28 -7.86 -5.93
N LYS A 28 -8.67 -8.73 -4.99
CA LYS A 28 -8.52 -8.46 -3.56
C LYS A 28 -7.33 -9.16 -2.95
N ILE A 29 -6.58 -8.39 -2.16
CA ILE A 29 -5.56 -8.90 -1.25
C ILE A 29 -6.28 -9.47 -0.04
N VAL A 30 -5.97 -10.72 0.33
CA VAL A 30 -6.55 -11.41 1.49
C VAL A 30 -5.60 -11.48 2.67
N ALA A 31 -4.29 -11.44 2.44
CA ALA A 31 -3.29 -11.42 3.49
C ALA A 31 -1.95 -10.83 3.01
N PHE A 32 -1.24 -10.21 3.94
CA PHE A 32 0.19 -9.93 3.85
C PHE A 32 0.95 -10.92 4.74
N ILE A 33 2.03 -11.49 4.23
CA ILE A 33 2.87 -12.48 4.92
C ILE A 33 4.32 -12.03 4.92
N ASP A 34 5.16 -12.74 5.67
CA ASP A 34 6.60 -12.49 5.71
C ASP A 34 6.99 -11.09 6.28
N TRP A 35 6.58 -10.87 7.53
CA TRP A 35 6.77 -9.62 8.27
C TRP A 35 8.20 -9.43 8.84
N GLN A 36 9.20 -10.14 8.33
CA GLN A 36 10.56 -10.11 8.90
C GLN A 36 11.30 -8.76 8.74
N THR A 37 10.84 -7.90 7.83
CA THR A 37 11.39 -6.55 7.57
C THR A 37 10.55 -5.41 8.19
N VAL A 38 9.58 -5.75 9.03
CA VAL A 38 8.67 -4.80 9.66
C VAL A 38 9.41 -3.77 10.52
N HIS A 39 9.08 -2.50 10.38
CA HIS A 39 9.68 -1.43 11.18
C HIS A 39 8.80 -0.17 11.21
N GLY A 40 9.25 0.87 11.92
CA GLY A 40 8.62 2.19 11.88
C GLY A 40 9.14 2.99 10.69
N GLY A 41 8.28 3.26 9.71
CA GLY A 41 8.66 3.88 8.44
C GLY A 41 7.76 5.04 8.00
N ASN A 42 7.91 5.43 6.74
CA ASN A 42 7.10 6.46 6.09
C ASN A 42 5.77 5.86 5.57
N ILE A 43 4.69 6.63 5.60
CA ILE A 43 3.37 6.17 5.14
C ILE A 43 3.30 5.74 3.67
N GLY A 44 4.20 6.22 2.81
CA GLY A 44 4.28 5.86 1.39
C GLY A 44 5.24 4.72 1.08
N GLU A 45 5.95 4.18 2.06
CA GLU A 45 7.04 3.23 1.83
C GLU A 45 6.57 1.93 1.16
N ASP A 46 5.55 1.28 1.72
CA ASP A 46 5.00 0.05 1.15
C ASP A 46 4.34 0.30 -0.22
N LEU A 47 3.72 1.47 -0.42
CA LEU A 47 3.20 1.85 -1.75
C LEU A 47 4.32 1.95 -2.77
N ALA A 48 5.41 2.65 -2.44
CA ALA A 48 6.59 2.77 -3.30
C ALA A 48 7.20 1.40 -3.60
N ARG A 49 7.28 0.50 -2.61
CA ARG A 49 7.77 -0.86 -2.77
C ARG A 49 6.92 -1.64 -3.78
N VAL A 50 5.60 -1.64 -3.66
CA VAL A 50 4.68 -2.29 -4.62
C VAL A 50 4.87 -1.72 -6.03
N MET A 51 4.91 -0.39 -6.16
CA MET A 51 5.06 0.29 -7.46
C MET A 51 6.40 -0.01 -8.14
N SER A 52 7.47 -0.18 -7.36
CA SER A 52 8.81 -0.52 -7.87
C SER A 52 8.86 -1.89 -8.55
N MET A 53 7.94 -2.80 -8.22
CA MET A 53 7.88 -4.16 -8.77
C MET A 53 7.12 -4.25 -10.10
N SER A 54 6.50 -3.15 -10.52
CA SER A 54 5.78 -3.06 -11.79
C SER A 54 6.72 -2.68 -12.96
N SER A 55 6.33 -3.02 -14.19
CA SER A 55 6.99 -2.48 -15.39
C SER A 55 6.88 -0.94 -15.41
N ALA A 56 7.77 -0.28 -16.15
CA ALA A 56 7.82 1.19 -16.19
C ALA A 56 6.53 1.81 -16.74
N ASP A 57 5.96 1.16 -17.74
CA ASP A 57 4.71 1.49 -18.42
C ASP A 57 3.51 1.34 -17.48
N ILE A 58 3.37 0.21 -16.77
CA ILE A 58 2.31 0.04 -15.76
C ILE A 58 2.47 1.03 -14.62
N ARG A 59 3.70 1.21 -14.11
CA ARG A 59 3.97 2.17 -13.03
C ARG A 59 3.57 3.60 -13.43
N ARG A 60 3.91 4.04 -14.64
CA ARG A 60 3.57 5.38 -15.13
C ARG A 60 2.06 5.62 -15.22
N GLU A 61 1.30 4.62 -15.63
CA GLU A 61 -0.16 4.72 -15.65
C GLU A 61 -0.76 4.68 -14.24
N ALA A 62 -0.25 3.80 -13.38
CA ALA A 62 -0.70 3.70 -12.00
C ALA A 62 -0.35 4.95 -11.17
N GLU A 63 0.81 5.57 -11.36
CA GLU A 63 1.25 6.79 -10.67
C GLU A 63 0.27 7.96 -10.83
N LYS A 64 -0.51 7.99 -11.92
CA LYS A 64 -1.54 9.03 -12.15
C LYS A 64 -2.65 9.03 -11.10
N VAL A 65 -2.87 7.90 -10.42
CA VAL A 65 -3.99 7.71 -9.49
C VAL A 65 -3.59 7.09 -8.15
N ALA A 66 -2.50 6.33 -8.10
CA ALA A 66 -2.16 5.47 -6.96
C ALA A 66 -1.97 6.27 -5.66
N LEU A 67 -1.25 7.39 -5.73
CA LEU A 67 -0.98 8.22 -4.56
C LEU A 67 -2.25 8.83 -3.97
N ASP A 68 -3.14 9.30 -4.85
CA ASP A 68 -4.41 9.93 -4.48
C ASP A 68 -5.33 8.91 -3.82
N VAL A 69 -5.53 7.76 -4.47
CA VAL A 69 -6.35 6.67 -3.93
C VAL A 69 -5.79 6.18 -2.58
N TYR A 70 -4.46 6.02 -2.47
CA TYR A 70 -3.84 5.55 -1.25
C TYR A 70 -4.02 6.53 -0.09
N TYR A 71 -3.71 7.81 -0.31
CA TYR A 71 -3.79 8.82 0.74
C TYR A 71 -5.24 9.11 1.16
N ASP A 72 -6.17 9.17 0.20
CA ASP A 72 -7.58 9.39 0.50
C ASP A 72 -8.17 8.22 1.31
N THR A 73 -7.83 6.98 0.92
CA THR A 73 -8.22 5.77 1.68
C THR A 73 -7.65 5.79 3.09
N PHE A 74 -6.37 6.19 3.26
CA PHE A 74 -5.74 6.32 4.57
C PHE A 74 -6.46 7.33 5.46
N VAL A 75 -6.75 8.52 4.92
CA VAL A 75 -7.45 9.59 5.63
C VAL A 75 -8.86 9.13 6.04
N ASP A 76 -9.58 8.46 5.15
CA ASP A 76 -10.93 7.97 5.43
C ASP A 76 -10.94 6.84 6.47
N GLU A 77 -9.93 5.96 6.47
CA GLU A 77 -9.76 4.94 7.51
C GLU A 77 -9.46 5.54 8.89
N LEU A 78 -8.66 6.61 8.96
CA LEU A 78 -8.42 7.32 10.21
C LEU A 78 -9.69 7.98 10.74
N LYS A 79 -10.45 8.68 9.88
CA LYS A 79 -11.75 9.27 10.25
C LYS A 79 -12.71 8.20 10.76
N ARG A 80 -12.82 7.07 10.05
CA ARG A 80 -13.68 5.94 10.42
C ARG A 80 -13.36 5.38 11.81
N ARG A 81 -12.08 5.45 12.22
CA ARG A 81 -11.59 5.01 13.53
C ARG A 81 -11.54 6.12 14.58
N ASN A 82 -12.00 7.33 14.24
CA ASN A 82 -11.93 8.53 15.07
C ASN A 82 -10.50 8.85 15.53
N LEU A 83 -9.54 8.72 14.62
CA LEU A 83 -8.13 9.05 14.84
C LEU A 83 -7.78 10.36 14.12
N GLU A 84 -6.95 11.18 14.76
CA GLU A 84 -6.35 12.34 14.10
C GLU A 84 -5.40 11.89 12.99
N ASN A 85 -5.32 12.67 11.91
CA ASN A 85 -4.33 12.46 10.86
C ASN A 85 -3.04 13.25 11.16
N PRO A 86 -1.92 12.58 11.53
CA PRO A 86 -0.66 13.25 11.79
C PRO A 86 0.20 13.43 10.52
N HIS A 87 -0.31 13.05 9.34
CA HIS A 87 0.43 13.03 8.08
C HIS A 87 -0.20 13.90 7.00
N THR A 88 0.62 14.43 6.10
CA THR A 88 0.18 15.20 4.93
C THR A 88 0.50 14.45 3.64
N LYS A 89 -0.26 14.71 2.57
CA LYS A 89 -0.06 14.08 1.25
C LYS A 89 1.36 14.31 0.68
N ALA A 90 1.95 15.47 0.98
CA ALA A 90 3.32 15.81 0.59
C ALA A 90 4.39 14.94 1.27
N GLN A 91 4.07 14.22 2.34
CA GLN A 91 5.00 13.27 2.98
C GLN A 91 5.04 11.92 2.27
N VAL A 92 4.14 11.71 1.30
CA VAL A 92 3.91 10.47 0.56
C VAL A 92 4.36 10.61 -0.90
N SER A 93 4.63 11.86 -1.34
CA SER A 93 5.11 12.24 -2.67
C SER A 93 6.63 12.31 -2.68
#